data_AF-A0A2W5Z1B0-F1
#
_entry.id   AF-A0A2W5Z1B0-F1
#
_cell.length_a   1.000
_cell.length_b   1.000
_cell.length_c   1.000
_cell.angle_alpha   90.00
_cell.angle_beta   90.00
_cell.angle_gamma   90.00
#
_symmetry.space_group_name_H-M   'P 1'
#
loop_
_entity.id
_entity.type
_entity.pdbx_description
1 polymer ?
#
loop_
_entity_poly.entity_id
_entity_poly.type
_entity_poly.pdbx_seq_one_letter_code
_entity_poly.pdbx_strand_id
1 'polypeptide(L)'
;MPQPNQIERKREDVSVTARDLLDFQPSEPITEAGLRQNVSVGVQYLEAWLRGHGAVPLFNLMEDAATAEISRAQLWQWIRHERGVLTDGRKVTKELFRDVLDQELGKVKRFSGDKFDTAREVFDKITTDDDFAEFLTLPAYDQLS
;
A
#
# COMPACT_ATOMS: atom_id res chain seq x y z
N MET A 1 4.95 10.45 -30.68
CA MET A 1 4.17 11.70 -30.79
C MET A 1 5.10 12.79 -31.30
N PRO A 2 4.90 13.32 -32.52
CA PRO A 2 5.82 14.28 -33.12
C PRO A 2 5.55 15.75 -32.75
N GLN A 3 4.33 16.08 -32.32
CA GLN A 3 3.94 17.43 -31.90
C GLN A 3 4.25 17.66 -30.41
N PRO A 4 4.39 18.91 -29.94
CA PRO A 4 4.71 19.21 -28.54
C PRO A 4 3.67 18.73 -27.52
N ASN A 5 2.41 18.58 -27.92
CA ASN A 5 1.31 18.07 -27.09
C ASN A 5 0.19 17.48 -27.97
N GLN A 6 -0.96 17.12 -27.35
CA GLN A 6 -2.15 16.60 -28.04
C GLN A 6 -3.44 17.37 -27.66
N ILE A 7 -3.35 18.66 -27.33
CA ILE A 7 -4.50 19.45 -26.84
C ILE A 7 -5.65 19.50 -27.87
N GLU A 8 -5.35 19.30 -29.16
CA GLU A 8 -6.32 19.18 -30.26
C GLU A 8 -7.19 17.92 -30.19
N ARG A 9 -6.77 16.86 -29.48
CA ARG A 9 -7.56 15.63 -29.30
C ARG A 9 -8.61 15.84 -28.21
N LYS A 10 -9.77 16.41 -28.59
CA LYS A 10 -10.84 16.82 -27.65
C LYS A 10 -11.64 15.70 -26.99
N ARG A 11 -11.57 14.48 -27.52
CA ARG A 11 -12.32 13.31 -27.04
C ARG A 11 -13.85 13.51 -26.95
N GLU A 12 -14.42 14.23 -27.92
CA GLU A 12 -15.87 14.41 -28.06
C GLU A 12 -16.63 13.08 -28.31
N ASP A 13 -15.89 12.02 -28.65
CA ASP A 13 -16.38 10.63 -28.75
C ASP A 13 -16.70 9.98 -27.39
N VAL A 14 -16.29 10.60 -26.28
CA VAL A 14 -16.42 10.00 -24.94
C VAL A 14 -17.49 10.72 -24.12
N SER A 15 -18.41 9.93 -23.56
CA SER A 15 -19.32 10.39 -22.52
C SER A 15 -19.08 9.55 -21.26
N VAL A 16 -18.72 10.22 -20.16
CA VAL A 16 -18.46 9.57 -18.86
C VAL A 16 -19.53 10.02 -17.88
N THR A 17 -20.15 9.06 -17.21
CA THR A 17 -21.11 9.28 -16.12
C THR A 17 -20.48 9.02 -14.76
N ALA A 18 -21.12 9.48 -13.68
CA ALA A 18 -20.69 9.15 -12.32
C ALA A 18 -20.71 7.63 -12.05
N ARG A 19 -21.60 6.88 -12.72
CA ARG A 19 -21.67 5.43 -12.59
C ARG A 19 -20.42 4.76 -13.15
N ASP A 20 -19.90 5.26 -14.26
CA ASP A 20 -18.71 4.70 -14.90
C ASP A 20 -17.46 4.88 -14.03
N LEU A 21 -17.39 5.98 -13.26
CA LEU A 21 -16.29 6.26 -12.32
C LEU A 21 -16.39 5.45 -11.01
N LEU A 22 -17.56 4.88 -10.71
CA LEU A 22 -17.84 4.12 -9.49
C LEU A 22 -18.08 2.63 -9.78
N ASP A 23 -17.77 2.17 -10.98
CA ASP A 23 -17.84 0.75 -11.33
C ASP A 23 -16.55 0.06 -10.90
N PHE A 24 -16.64 -0.80 -9.87
CA PHE A 24 -15.53 -1.56 -9.31
C PHE A 24 -15.29 -2.89 -10.04
N GLN A 25 -15.87 -3.08 -11.23
CA GLN A 25 -15.67 -4.26 -12.05
C GLN A 25 -14.58 -4.07 -13.12
N PRO A 26 -13.89 -5.15 -13.51
CA PRO A 26 -13.90 -6.48 -12.90
C PRO A 26 -13.13 -6.49 -11.57
N SER A 27 -13.59 -7.29 -10.60
CA SER A 27 -12.81 -7.53 -9.39
C SER A 27 -11.89 -8.74 -9.57
N GLU A 28 -10.59 -8.52 -9.59
CA GLU A 28 -9.58 -9.58 -9.43
C GLU A 28 -9.62 -10.15 -8.00
N PRO A 29 -9.24 -11.42 -7.80
CA PRO A 29 -9.30 -12.04 -6.49
C PRO A 29 -8.16 -11.55 -5.59
N ILE A 30 -8.39 -11.55 -4.27
CA ILE A 30 -7.35 -11.25 -3.28
C ILE A 30 -6.48 -12.49 -3.11
N THR A 31 -5.20 -12.39 -3.43
CA THR A 31 -4.25 -13.52 -3.32
C THR A 31 -3.33 -13.35 -2.11
N GLU A 32 -2.81 -14.45 -1.57
CA GLU A 32 -1.76 -14.37 -0.53
C GLU A 32 -0.51 -13.63 -1.05
N ALA A 33 -0.16 -13.83 -2.33
CA ALA A 33 0.95 -13.11 -2.95
C ALA A 33 0.72 -11.59 -2.96
N GLY A 34 -0.48 -11.13 -3.31
CA GLY A 34 -0.86 -9.71 -3.24
C GLY A 34 -0.84 -9.16 -1.81
N LEU A 35 -1.34 -9.93 -0.84
CA LEU A 35 -1.25 -9.59 0.59
C LEU A 35 0.20 -9.38 1.01
N ARG A 36 1.08 -10.34 0.72
CA ARG A 36 2.52 -10.26 1.06
C ARG A 36 3.20 -9.09 0.35
N GLN A 37 2.87 -8.84 -0.91
CA GLN A 37 3.41 -7.74 -1.67
C GLN A 37 3.08 -6.40 -1.02
N ASN A 38 1.80 -6.18 -0.68
CA ASN A 38 1.35 -4.95 0.00
C ASN A 38 2.06 -4.76 1.36
N VAL A 39 2.18 -5.84 2.13
CA VAL A 39 2.89 -5.79 3.42
C VAL A 39 4.37 -5.45 3.23
N SER A 40 5.04 -6.13 2.30
CA SER A 40 6.47 -5.99 2.04
C SER A 40 6.82 -4.61 1.49
N VAL A 41 6.05 -4.10 0.51
CA VAL A 41 6.23 -2.76 -0.05
C VAL A 41 5.93 -1.69 1.00
N GLY A 42 4.80 -1.81 1.71
CA GLY A 42 4.39 -0.81 2.69
C GLY A 42 5.42 -0.61 3.81
N VAL A 43 5.90 -1.70 4.43
CA VAL A 43 6.86 -1.59 5.54
C VAL A 43 8.25 -1.15 5.08
N GLN A 44 8.73 -1.62 3.92
CA GLN A 44 10.04 -1.22 3.40
C GLN A 44 10.06 0.22 2.90
N TYR A 45 8.98 0.67 2.27
CA TYR A 45 8.83 2.07 1.89
C TYR A 45 8.82 2.97 3.13
N LEU A 46 8.01 2.62 4.13
CA LEU A 46 7.90 3.40 5.36
C LEU A 46 9.23 3.48 6.11
N GLU A 47 9.98 2.38 6.17
CA GLU A 47 11.33 2.36 6.74
C GLU A 47 12.27 3.35 6.02
N ALA A 48 12.28 3.32 4.69
CA ALA A 48 13.12 4.22 3.91
C ALA A 48 12.69 5.68 4.06
N TRP A 49 11.38 5.94 4.12
CA TRP A 49 10.83 7.25 4.37
C TRP A 49 11.23 7.80 5.75
N LEU A 50 11.20 6.96 6.79
CA LEU A 50 11.67 7.28 8.14
C LEU A 50 13.18 7.56 8.21
N ARG A 51 13.95 7.13 7.22
CA ARG A 51 15.36 7.50 7.02
C ARG A 51 15.55 8.73 6.12
N GLY A 52 14.47 9.40 5.72
CA GLY A 52 14.50 10.60 4.87
C GLY A 52 14.50 10.32 3.37
N HIS A 53 14.18 9.10 2.92
CA HIS A 53 14.12 8.74 1.50
C HIS A 53 12.68 8.54 1.03
N GLY A 54 12.14 9.50 0.28
CA GLY A 54 10.78 9.43 -0.27
C GLY A 54 10.65 8.72 -1.63
N ALA A 55 11.76 8.45 -2.31
CA ALA A 55 11.83 7.72 -3.57
C ALA A 55 12.70 6.47 -3.36
N VAL A 56 12.08 5.29 -3.41
CA VAL A 56 12.65 4.06 -2.89
C VAL A 56 12.64 2.97 -3.96
N PRO A 57 13.80 2.43 -4.37
CA PRO A 57 13.84 1.31 -5.29
C PRO A 57 13.42 0.03 -4.57
N LEU A 58 12.23 -0.50 -4.87
CA LEU A 58 11.72 -1.78 -4.35
C LEU A 58 11.34 -2.68 -5.52
N PHE A 59 11.84 -3.92 -5.52
CA PHE A 59 11.54 -4.92 -6.56
C PHE A 59 11.75 -4.44 -8.01
N ASN A 60 12.80 -3.61 -8.24
CA ASN A 60 13.12 -2.95 -9.50
C ASN A 60 12.12 -1.87 -9.97
N LEU A 61 11.22 -1.43 -9.10
CA LEU A 61 10.34 -0.29 -9.30
C LEU A 61 10.77 0.88 -8.41
N MET A 62 10.54 2.11 -8.86
CA MET A 62 10.77 3.30 -8.04
C MET A 62 9.46 3.65 -7.35
N GLU A 63 9.37 3.35 -6.07
CA GLU A 63 8.17 3.56 -5.27
C GLU A 63 8.19 4.91 -4.56
N ASP A 64 7.00 5.51 -4.45
CA ASP A 64 6.74 6.71 -3.67
C ASP A 64 5.65 6.45 -2.60
N ALA A 65 5.21 7.51 -1.92
CA ALA A 65 4.26 7.39 -0.83
C ALA A 65 2.92 6.81 -1.29
N ALA A 66 2.49 7.08 -2.53
CA ALA A 66 1.22 6.59 -3.04
C ALA A 66 1.19 5.05 -3.11
N THR A 67 2.32 4.41 -3.41
CA THR A 67 2.41 2.94 -3.41
C THR A 67 2.22 2.38 -2.01
N ALA A 68 2.84 2.98 -0.99
CA ALA A 68 2.64 2.56 0.39
C ALA A 68 1.22 2.85 0.89
N GLU A 69 0.62 3.98 0.47
CA GLU A 69 -0.77 4.33 0.79
C GLU A 69 -1.76 3.30 0.24
N ILE A 70 -1.69 2.94 -1.05
CA ILE A 70 -2.60 1.94 -1.60
C ILE A 70 -2.37 0.56 -0.97
N SER A 71 -1.11 0.22 -0.67
CA SER A 71 -0.76 -1.03 0.01
C SER A 71 -1.43 -1.15 1.38
N ARG A 72 -1.29 -0.14 2.25
CA ARG A 72 -1.95 -0.14 3.57
C ARG A 72 -3.47 -0.04 3.46
N ALA A 73 -3.99 0.69 2.48
CA ALA A 73 -5.43 0.91 2.33
C ALA A 73 -6.15 -0.37 1.93
N GLN A 74 -5.55 -1.14 1.01
CA GLN A 74 -6.04 -2.47 0.66
C GLN A 74 -6.03 -3.41 1.87
N LEU A 75 -4.93 -3.46 2.63
CA LEU A 75 -4.84 -4.29 3.84
C LEU A 75 -5.90 -3.89 4.87
N TRP A 76 -6.04 -2.61 5.17
CA TRP A 76 -7.03 -2.06 6.11
C TRP A 76 -8.46 -2.43 5.68
N GLN A 77 -8.78 -2.31 4.39
CA GLN A 77 -10.08 -2.64 3.82
C GLN A 77 -10.34 -4.15 3.89
N TRP A 78 -9.36 -4.98 3.54
CA TRP A 78 -9.52 -6.44 3.55
C TRP A 78 -9.69 -7.00 4.96
N ILE A 79 -9.04 -6.42 5.96
CA ILE A 79 -9.26 -6.81 7.37
C ILE A 79 -10.72 -6.62 7.77
N ARG A 80 -11.36 -5.54 7.32
CA ARG A 80 -12.69 -5.12 7.79
C ARG A 80 -13.86 -5.64 6.96
N HIS A 81 -13.70 -5.67 5.64
CA HIS A 81 -14.79 -6.00 4.75
C HIS A 81 -15.00 -7.51 4.65
N GLU A 82 -16.25 -8.00 4.66
CA GLU A 82 -16.56 -9.44 4.57
C GLU A 82 -15.90 -10.12 3.35
N ARG A 83 -15.81 -9.41 2.23
CA ARG A 83 -15.15 -9.86 0.98
C ARG A 83 -13.62 -9.92 1.03
N GLY A 84 -12.98 -9.49 2.12
CA GLY A 84 -11.55 -9.58 2.31
C GLY A 84 -11.10 -11.02 2.59
N VAL A 85 -11.31 -11.92 1.64
CA VAL A 85 -11.02 -13.36 1.73
C VAL A 85 -10.03 -13.70 0.63
N LEU A 86 -8.96 -14.39 1.01
CA LEU A 86 -7.94 -14.85 0.07
C LEU A 86 -8.49 -15.94 -0.86
N THR A 87 -7.84 -16.16 -1.99
CA THR A 87 -8.17 -17.22 -2.95
C THR A 87 -8.19 -18.63 -2.35
N ASP A 88 -7.51 -18.86 -1.23
CA ASP A 88 -7.51 -20.14 -0.50
C ASP A 88 -8.62 -20.24 0.57
N GLY A 89 -9.48 -19.23 0.67
CA GLY A 89 -10.61 -19.19 1.59
C GLY A 89 -10.31 -18.59 2.97
N ARG A 90 -9.06 -18.27 3.30
CA ARG A 90 -8.74 -17.60 4.57
C ARG A 90 -9.24 -16.16 4.57
N LYS A 91 -9.91 -15.77 5.65
CA LYS A 91 -10.25 -14.37 5.91
C LYS A 91 -8.96 -13.59 6.23
N VAL A 92 -8.80 -12.40 5.64
CA VAL A 92 -7.76 -11.45 6.07
C VAL A 92 -8.17 -10.89 7.43
N THR A 93 -7.37 -11.16 8.46
CA THR A 93 -7.58 -10.65 9.83
C THR A 93 -6.35 -9.87 10.31
N LYS A 94 -6.46 -9.19 11.46
CA LYS A 94 -5.32 -8.50 12.09
C LYS A 94 -4.19 -9.48 12.41
N GLU A 95 -4.53 -10.69 12.84
CA GLU A 95 -3.59 -11.77 13.16
C GLU A 95 -2.86 -12.25 11.90
N LEU A 96 -3.59 -12.57 10.82
CA LEU A 96 -2.97 -12.99 9.57
C LEU A 96 -2.04 -11.91 9.00
N PHE A 97 -2.46 -10.64 9.05
CA PHE A 97 -1.64 -9.52 8.63
C PHE A 97 -0.34 -9.42 9.43
N ARG A 98 -0.41 -9.50 10.77
CA ARG A 98 0.77 -9.43 11.66
C ARG A 98 1.73 -10.59 11.43
N ASP A 99 1.21 -11.81 11.27
CA ASP A 99 2.01 -12.99 10.94
C ASP A 99 2.76 -12.80 9.62
N VAL A 100 2.09 -12.25 8.61
CA VAL A 100 2.71 -11.95 7.32
C VAL A 100 3.75 -10.83 7.46
N LEU A 101 3.45 -9.78 8.22
CA LEU A 101 4.39 -8.68 8.48
C LEU A 101 5.68 -9.19 9.15
N ASP A 102 5.57 -10.07 10.13
CA ASP A 102 6.73 -10.70 10.76
C ASP A 102 7.53 -11.56 9.78
N GLN A 103 6.86 -12.34 8.93
CA GLN A 103 7.52 -13.15 7.92
C GLN A 103 8.21 -12.31 6.84
N GLU A 104 7.60 -11.22 6.38
CA GLU A 104 8.22 -10.33 5.39
C GLU A 104 9.40 -9.57 5.99
N LEU A 105 9.29 -9.07 7.23
CA LEU A 105 10.42 -8.44 7.94
C LEU A 105 11.58 -9.42 8.17
N GLY A 106 11.28 -10.70 8.44
CA GLY A 106 12.29 -11.74 8.58
C GLY A 106 13.10 -12.02 7.30
N LYS A 107 12.61 -11.61 6.12
CA LYS A 107 13.34 -11.71 4.84
C LYS A 107 14.24 -10.52 4.57
N VAL A 108 14.04 -9.41 5.28
CA VAL A 108 14.77 -8.16 5.03
C VAL A 108 16.12 -8.19 5.74
N LYS A 109 17.16 -7.74 5.04
CA LYS A 109 18.50 -7.61 5.62
C LYS A 109 18.59 -6.35 6.50
N ARG A 110 18.75 -6.54 7.80
CA ARG A 110 18.97 -5.46 8.77
C ARG A 110 20.34 -4.80 8.58
N PHE A 111 20.43 -3.51 8.90
CA PHE A 111 21.66 -2.74 8.83
C PHE A 111 21.71 -1.65 9.91
N SER A 112 22.91 -1.15 10.23
CA SER A 112 23.07 -0.11 11.23
C SER A 112 22.34 1.17 10.82
N GLY A 113 21.46 1.68 11.70
CA GLY A 113 20.66 2.86 11.42
C GLY A 113 19.38 2.60 10.62
N ASP A 114 19.02 1.34 10.38
CA ASP A 114 17.69 1.00 9.88
C ASP A 114 16.58 1.43 10.85
N LYS A 115 15.37 1.60 10.31
CA LYS A 115 14.18 2.02 11.07
C LYS A 115 13.07 0.98 11.02
N PHE A 116 13.38 -0.29 10.75
CA PHE A 116 12.38 -1.33 10.53
C PHE A 116 11.46 -1.58 11.73
N ASP A 117 11.97 -1.44 12.95
CA ASP A 117 11.16 -1.67 14.15
C ASP A 117 10.12 -0.55 14.32
N THR A 118 10.54 0.72 14.15
CA THR A 118 9.62 1.86 14.13
C THR A 118 8.65 1.78 12.94
N ALA A 119 9.13 1.40 11.76
CA ALA A 119 8.30 1.21 10.58
C ALA A 119 7.25 0.13 10.81
N ARG A 120 7.61 -0.98 11.46
CA ARG A 120 6.68 -2.03 11.86
C ARG A 120 5.59 -1.48 12.76
N GLU A 121 5.94 -0.77 13.83
CA GLU A 121 4.98 -0.23 14.79
C GLU A 121 4.00 0.74 14.14
N VAL A 122 4.50 1.68 13.34
CA VAL A 122 3.66 2.64 12.62
C VAL A 122 2.78 1.93 11.59
N PHE A 123 3.34 0.98 10.82
CA PHE A 123 2.60 0.25 9.79
C PHE A 123 1.51 -0.66 10.37
N ASP A 124 1.78 -1.35 11.49
CA ASP A 124 0.78 -2.14 12.21
C ASP A 124 -0.37 -1.26 12.68
N LYS A 125 -0.05 -0.13 13.31
CA LYS A 125 -1.04 0.82 13.80
C LYS A 125 -1.95 1.33 12.69
N ILE A 126 -1.38 1.94 11.64
CA ILE A 126 -2.20 2.55 10.56
C ILE A 126 -2.99 1.54 9.72
N THR A 127 -2.63 0.26 9.78
CA THR A 127 -3.33 -0.82 9.06
C THR A 127 -4.41 -1.46 9.93
N THR A 128 -4.18 -1.57 11.24
CA THR A 128 -5.06 -2.30 12.16
C THR A 128 -5.95 -1.42 13.03
N ASP A 129 -5.69 -0.12 13.15
CA ASP A 129 -6.55 0.85 13.85
C ASP A 129 -7.90 1.00 13.16
N ASP A 130 -8.96 1.08 13.96
CA ASP A 130 -10.35 1.14 13.47
C ASP A 130 -10.63 2.42 12.68
N ASP A 131 -10.00 3.52 13.08
CA ASP A 131 -10.01 4.77 12.31
C ASP A 131 -8.98 4.69 11.18
N PHE A 132 -9.40 5.08 9.97
CA PHE A 132 -8.50 5.15 8.84
C PHE A 132 -7.71 6.46 8.89
N ALA A 133 -6.41 6.38 9.17
CA ALA A 133 -5.52 7.54 9.03
C ALA A 133 -5.62 8.08 7.59
N GLU A 134 -5.85 9.39 7.45
CA GLU A 134 -6.05 10.01 6.13
C GLU A 134 -4.81 9.84 5.24
N PHE A 135 -3.63 10.08 5.83
CA PHE A 135 -2.33 9.87 5.20
C PHE A 135 -1.39 9.14 6.16
N LEU A 136 -0.63 8.15 5.66
CA LEU A 136 0.42 7.48 6.43
C LEU A 136 1.51 8.44 6.87
N THR A 137 1.69 9.53 6.11
CA THR A 137 2.73 10.53 6.38
C THR A 137 2.47 11.28 7.67
N LEU A 138 1.23 11.45 8.12
CA LEU A 138 0.93 12.15 9.38
C LEU A 138 1.55 11.44 10.60
N PRO A 139 1.21 10.17 10.91
CA PRO A 139 1.82 9.46 12.03
C PRO A 139 3.30 9.15 11.80
N ALA A 140 3.75 9.00 10.55
CA ALA A 140 5.17 8.79 10.25
C ALA A 140 6.00 10.06 10.50
N TYR A 141 5.47 11.24 10.22
CA TYR A 141 6.18 12.51 10.39
C TYR A 141 6.50 12.78 11.86
N ASP A 142 5.63 12.38 12.78
CA ASP A 142 5.88 12.45 14.23
C ASP A 142 7.07 11.58 14.67
N GLN A 143 7.49 10.62 13.84
CA GLN A 143 8.64 9.74 14.08
C GLN A 143 9.93 10.20 13.38
N LEU A 144 9.85 11.25 12.55
CA LEU A 144 11.04 11.85 11.95
C LEU A 144 11.76 12.70 12.99
N SER A 145 13.06 12.44 13.16
CA SER A 145 13.98 13.20 14.01
C SER A 145 14.96 13.98 13.18
#